data_AF-A0A845UG33-F1
#
_entry.id   AF-A0A845UG33-F1
#
_cell.length_a   1.000
_cell.length_b   1.000
_cell.length_c   1.000
_cell.angle_alpha   90.00
_cell.angle_beta   90.00
_cell.angle_gamma   90.00
#
_symmetry.space_group_name_H-M   'P 1'
#
loop_
_entity.id
_entity.type
_entity.pdbx_description
1 polymer ?
#
loop_
_entity_poly.entity_id
_entity_poly.type
_entity_poly.pdbx_seq_one_letter_code
_entity_poly.pdbx_strand_id
1 'polypeptide(L)'
;MTVLQNFSVVILAYVLAHGLTALLITPMQSRLMPELTIFASLAYLPHGVRVLSTWLLGKRAFLPLFLGAFLSEALFTPAEISTPTQPLILLSIAVGAASAPLAFEAMALAGRRVYAGQRAQIHWKWLLLAGALASVINSAGQSLVFSGHILPDDSVAVVAIYAVGDLIGLIATTLALMLVFRWIRLFLNRAR
;
A
#
# COMPACT_ATOMS: atom_id res chain seq x y z
N MET A 1 -22.59 -4.60 2.21
CA MET A 1 -21.60 -5.03 3.23
C MET A 1 -21.65 -4.06 4.39
N THR A 2 -21.57 -4.57 5.62
CA THR A 2 -21.50 -3.73 6.82
C THR A 2 -20.13 -3.04 6.88
N VAL A 3 -20.02 -1.95 7.65
CA VAL A 3 -18.74 -1.24 7.86
C VAL A 3 -17.67 -2.19 8.40
N LEU A 4 -18.05 -3.05 9.34
CA LEU A 4 -17.15 -4.06 9.92
C LEU A 4 -16.61 -5.03 8.86
N GLN A 5 -17.47 -5.55 7.97
CA GLN A 5 -17.05 -6.43 6.88
C GLN A 5 -16.04 -5.75 5.96
N ASN A 6 -16.29 -4.48 5.57
CA ASN A 6 -15.36 -3.74 4.73
C ASN A 6 -13.99 -3.57 5.41
N PHE A 7 -13.98 -3.30 6.72
CA PHE A 7 -12.74 -3.14 7.47
C PHE A 7 -11.97 -4.45 7.57
N SER A 8 -12.65 -5.56 7.89
CA SER A 8 -12.03 -6.89 7.93
C SER A 8 -11.40 -7.27 6.60
N VAL A 9 -12.07 -6.99 5.48
CA VAL A 9 -11.53 -7.27 4.14
C VAL A 9 -10.27 -6.45 3.86
N VAL A 10 -10.26 -5.15 4.18
CA VAL A 10 -9.08 -4.30 3.98
C VAL A 10 -7.91 -4.76 4.86
N ILE A 11 -8.17 -5.06 6.13
CA ILE A 11 -7.14 -5.57 7.06
C ILE A 11 -6.54 -6.86 6.52
N LEU A 12 -7.38 -7.84 6.15
CA LEU A 12 -6.92 -9.12 5.63
C LEU A 12 -6.15 -8.97 4.32
N ALA A 13 -6.65 -8.16 3.38
CA ALA A 13 -5.98 -7.90 2.11
C ALA A 13 -4.61 -7.26 2.33
N TYR A 14 -4.51 -6.33 3.30
CA TYR A 14 -3.24 -5.70 3.64
C TYR A 14 -2.25 -6.71 4.22
N VAL A 15 -2.67 -7.50 5.21
CA VAL A 15 -1.84 -8.53 5.86
C VAL A 15 -1.34 -9.56 4.84
N LEU A 16 -2.21 -10.04 3.95
CA LEU A 16 -1.82 -10.98 2.90
C LEU A 16 -0.86 -10.37 1.88
N ALA A 17 -1.11 -9.14 1.43
CA ALA A 17 -0.22 -8.44 0.50
C ALA A 17 1.16 -8.18 1.13
N HIS A 18 1.19 -7.81 2.40
CA HIS A 18 2.43 -7.57 3.13
C HIS A 18 3.18 -8.88 3.36
N GLY A 19 2.51 -9.94 3.83
CA GLY A 19 3.11 -11.25 4.01
C GLY A 19 3.69 -11.82 2.72
N LEU A 20 2.99 -11.69 1.59
CA LEU A 20 3.51 -12.09 0.28
C LEU A 20 4.75 -11.27 -0.10
N THR A 21 4.75 -9.97 0.20
CA THR A 21 5.92 -9.12 -0.05
C THR A 21 7.10 -9.55 0.82
N ALA A 22 6.89 -9.73 2.12
CA ALA A 22 7.93 -10.06 3.10
C ALA A 22 8.50 -11.47 2.93
N LEU A 23 7.66 -12.46 2.63
CA LEU A 23 8.05 -13.88 2.60
C LEU A 23 8.41 -14.39 1.21
N LEU A 24 7.99 -13.71 0.14
CA LEU A 24 8.26 -14.14 -1.23
C LEU A 24 9.03 -13.09 -2.03
N ILE A 25 8.48 -11.88 -2.16
CA ILE A 25 9.06 -10.86 -3.06
C ILE A 25 10.43 -10.41 -2.56
N THR A 26 10.54 -10.02 -1.28
CA THR A 26 11.80 -9.54 -0.70
C THR A 26 12.89 -10.61 -0.72
N PRO A 27 12.65 -11.88 -0.30
CA PRO A 27 13.67 -12.93 -0.37
C PRO A 27 14.07 -13.33 -1.80
N MET A 28 13.16 -13.24 -2.77
CA MET A 28 13.50 -13.47 -4.18
C MET A 28 14.36 -12.34 -4.73
N GLN A 29 13.99 -11.09 -4.42
CA GLN A 29 14.73 -9.91 -4.84
C GLN A 29 16.15 -9.91 -4.27
N SER A 30 16.35 -10.30 -3.01
CA SER A 30 17.68 -10.29 -2.38
C SER A 30 18.65 -11.28 -3.04
N ARG A 31 18.14 -12.33 -3.68
CA ARG A 31 18.95 -13.30 -4.44
C ARG A 31 19.31 -12.83 -5.83
N LEU A 32 18.41 -12.08 -6.48
CA LEU A 32 18.56 -11.69 -7.89
C LEU A 32 19.17 -10.28 -8.06
N MET A 33 18.84 -9.37 -7.15
CA MET A 33 19.16 -7.95 -7.21
C MET A 33 19.43 -7.39 -5.79
N PRO A 34 20.46 -7.89 -5.08
CA PRO A 34 20.75 -7.51 -3.70
C PRO A 34 20.96 -6.00 -3.52
N GLU A 35 21.62 -5.35 -4.49
CA GLU A 35 21.90 -3.90 -4.49
C GLU A 35 20.63 -3.04 -4.39
N LEU A 36 19.48 -3.54 -4.88
CA LEU A 36 18.21 -2.84 -4.86
C LEU A 36 17.40 -3.10 -3.57
N THR A 37 17.64 -4.23 -2.88
CA THR A 37 16.89 -4.59 -1.67
C THR A 37 17.19 -3.72 -0.45
N ILE A 38 18.32 -3.03 -0.45
CA ILE A 38 18.74 -2.14 0.65
C ILE A 38 17.79 -0.94 0.76
N PHE A 39 17.20 -0.51 -0.36
CA PHE A 39 16.43 0.73 -0.43
C PHE A 39 14.92 0.50 -0.57
N ALA A 40 14.46 -0.48 -1.35
CA ALA A 40 13.03 -0.80 -1.43
C ALA A 40 12.74 -2.20 -2.01
N SER A 41 11.50 -2.64 -1.82
CA SER A 41 10.94 -3.76 -2.59
C SER A 41 10.51 -3.28 -3.98
N LEU A 42 10.94 -3.99 -5.03
CA LEU A 42 10.59 -3.74 -6.42
C LEU A 42 9.07 -3.87 -6.68
N ALA A 43 8.34 -4.60 -5.84
CA ALA A 43 6.90 -4.74 -5.94
C ALA A 43 6.27 -4.70 -4.55
N TYR A 44 6.04 -3.49 -4.02
CA TYR A 44 5.41 -3.33 -2.71
C TYR A 44 3.89 -3.42 -2.82
N LEU A 45 3.35 -4.63 -2.75
CA LEU A 45 1.92 -4.91 -2.90
C LEU A 45 0.99 -4.16 -1.93
N PRO A 46 1.37 -3.90 -0.66
CA PRO A 46 0.52 -3.17 0.28
C PRO A 46 0.14 -1.78 -0.22
N HIS A 47 0.97 -1.14 -1.05
CA HIS A 47 0.63 0.15 -1.65
C HIS A 47 -0.64 0.07 -2.50
N GLY A 48 -0.77 -0.98 -3.31
CA GLY A 48 -1.98 -1.21 -4.09
C GLY A 48 -3.23 -1.35 -3.22
N VAL A 49 -3.10 -2.00 -2.06
CA VAL A 49 -4.19 -2.13 -1.08
C VAL A 49 -4.57 -0.77 -0.51
N ARG A 50 -3.60 0.08 -0.15
CA ARG A 50 -3.85 1.46 0.32
C ARG A 50 -4.65 2.24 -0.71
N VAL A 51 -4.17 2.31 -1.96
CA VAL A 51 -4.80 3.09 -3.03
C VAL A 51 -6.22 2.60 -3.33
N LEU A 52 -6.44 1.29 -3.47
CA LEU A 52 -7.75 0.73 -3.80
C LEU A 52 -8.74 0.83 -2.64
N SER A 53 -8.27 0.64 -1.41
CA SER A 53 -9.13 0.78 -0.23
C SER A 53 -9.55 2.22 -0.03
N THR A 54 -8.64 3.18 -0.23
CA THR A 54 -8.97 4.61 -0.24
C THR A 54 -9.89 4.97 -1.40
N TRP A 55 -9.69 4.41 -2.59
CA TRP A 55 -10.58 4.62 -3.72
C TRP A 55 -12.03 4.20 -3.39
N LEU A 56 -12.21 3.08 -2.70
CA LEU A 56 -13.52 2.54 -2.32
C LEU A 56 -14.15 3.22 -1.08
N LEU A 57 -13.36 3.44 -0.03
CA LEU A 57 -13.85 3.85 1.30
C LEU A 57 -13.55 5.33 1.63
N GLY A 58 -12.79 6.01 0.77
CA GLY A 58 -12.28 7.36 1.02
C GLY A 58 -11.43 7.43 2.28
N LYS A 59 -11.58 8.52 3.03
CA LYS A 59 -10.89 8.73 4.33
C LYS A 59 -11.15 7.64 5.37
N ARG A 60 -12.27 6.89 5.26
CA ARG A 60 -12.57 5.79 6.19
C ARG A 60 -11.62 4.61 6.04
N ALA A 61 -10.84 4.55 4.95
CA ALA A 61 -9.82 3.53 4.76
C ALA A 61 -8.66 3.64 5.75
N PHE A 62 -8.42 4.83 6.35
CA PHE A 62 -7.28 5.05 7.25
C PHE A 62 -7.21 4.01 8.38
N LEU A 63 -8.30 3.84 9.13
CA LEU A 63 -8.31 2.97 10.31
C LEU A 63 -8.04 1.48 9.97
N PRO A 64 -8.74 0.84 9.01
CA PRO A 64 -8.43 -0.55 8.66
C PRO A 64 -7.05 -0.71 8.00
N LEU A 65 -6.55 0.30 7.27
CA LEU A 65 -5.18 0.27 6.73
C LEU A 65 -4.14 0.33 7.85
N PHE A 66 -4.35 1.20 8.85
CA PHE A 66 -3.49 1.30 10.03
C PHE A 66 -3.45 -0.03 10.78
N LEU A 67 -4.61 -0.63 11.06
CA LEU A 67 -4.70 -1.90 11.76
C LEU A 67 -4.06 -3.05 10.95
N GLY A 68 -4.29 -3.09 9.63
CA GLY A 68 -3.66 -4.08 8.75
C GLY A 68 -2.14 -3.95 8.73
N ALA A 69 -1.62 -2.73 8.69
CA ALA A 69 -0.19 -2.46 8.74
C ALA A 69 0.43 -2.81 10.10
N PHE A 70 -0.23 -2.46 11.21
CA PHE A 70 0.18 -2.86 12.56
C PHE A 70 0.25 -4.38 12.72
N LEU A 71 -0.79 -5.10 12.28
CA LEU A 71 -0.80 -6.56 12.32
C LEU A 71 0.27 -7.17 11.42
N SER A 72 0.52 -6.57 10.26
CA SER A 72 1.58 -7.04 9.35
C SER A 72 2.95 -6.92 9.99
N GLU A 73 3.24 -5.78 10.62
CA GLU A 73 4.49 -5.56 11.35
C GLU A 73 4.63 -6.56 12.50
N ALA A 74 3.56 -6.79 13.26
CA ALA A 74 3.57 -7.75 14.37
C ALA A 74 3.77 -9.21 13.93
N LEU A 75 3.35 -9.57 12.72
CA LEU A 75 3.36 -10.95 12.22
C LEU A 75 4.60 -11.30 11.39
N PHE A 76 5.11 -10.34 10.62
CA PHE A 76 6.14 -10.59 9.60
C PHE A 76 7.47 -9.90 9.89
N THR A 77 7.55 -9.01 10.88
CA THR A 77 8.80 -8.36 11.27
C THR A 77 9.31 -8.99 12.58
N PRO A 78 10.49 -9.63 12.56
CA PRO A 78 11.11 -10.18 13.77
C PRO A 78 11.34 -9.11 14.84
N ALA A 79 11.19 -9.49 16.11
CA ALA A 79 11.29 -8.57 17.25
C ALA A 79 12.69 -7.95 17.40
N GLU A 80 13.71 -8.57 16.81
CA GLU A 80 15.08 -8.06 16.75
C GLU A 80 15.24 -6.88 15.79
N ILE A 81 14.35 -6.76 14.80
CA ILE A 81 14.37 -5.69 13.78
C ILE A 81 13.57 -4.50 14.27
N SER A 82 12.34 -4.73 14.75
CA SER A 82 11.45 -3.68 15.24
C SER A 82 10.39 -4.28 16.16
N THR A 83 9.75 -3.42 16.97
CA THR A 83 8.51 -3.80 17.65
C THR A 83 7.38 -2.87 17.25
N PRO A 84 6.20 -3.41 16.90
CA PRO A 84 5.11 -2.64 16.30
C PRO A 84 4.54 -1.56 17.23
N THR A 85 4.78 -1.67 18.54
CA THR A 85 4.34 -0.72 19.57
C THR A 85 5.35 0.42 19.81
N GLN A 86 6.53 0.39 19.19
CA GLN A 86 7.47 1.51 19.28
C GLN A 86 6.83 2.77 18.70
N PRO A 87 6.94 3.94 19.36
CA PRO A 87 6.33 5.18 18.88
C PRO A 87 6.74 5.54 17.45
N LEU A 88 8.00 5.31 17.09
CA LEU A 88 8.52 5.58 15.75
C LEU A 88 7.87 4.69 14.68
N ILE A 89 7.71 3.40 14.97
CA ILE A 89 7.06 2.43 14.08
C ILE A 89 5.56 2.70 13.96
N LEU A 90 4.89 3.03 15.06
CA LEU A 90 3.48 3.47 15.04
C LEU A 90 3.28 4.71 14.18
N LEU A 91 4.20 5.68 14.25
CA LEU A 91 4.19 6.87 13.41
C LEU A 91 4.42 6.52 11.93
N SER A 92 5.38 5.64 11.63
CA SER A 92 5.63 5.12 10.28
C SER A 92 4.39 4.43 9.70
N ILE A 93 3.70 3.61 10.50
CA ILE A 93 2.44 2.94 10.13
C ILE A 93 1.35 3.98 9.86
N ALA A 94 1.22 5.00 10.72
CA ALA A 94 0.25 6.09 10.54
C ALA A 94 0.50 6.86 9.25
N VAL A 95 1.76 7.22 8.96
CA VAL A 95 2.16 7.87 7.71
C VAL A 95 1.78 7.01 6.50
N GLY A 96 2.13 5.72 6.55
CA GLY A 96 1.78 4.77 5.49
C GLY A 96 0.28 4.67 5.26
N ALA A 97 -0.52 4.54 6.32
CA ALA A 97 -1.98 4.46 6.23
C ALA A 97 -2.63 5.78 5.76
N ALA A 98 -2.03 6.93 6.07
CA ALA A 98 -2.53 8.25 5.69
C ALA A 98 -2.15 8.65 4.26
N SER A 99 -1.07 8.11 3.71
CA SER A 99 -0.51 8.52 2.40
C SER A 99 -1.54 8.52 1.26
N ALA A 100 -2.28 7.43 1.07
CA ALA A 100 -3.31 7.35 0.03
C ALA A 100 -4.51 8.26 0.31
N PRO A 101 -5.14 8.28 1.52
CA PRO A 101 -6.17 9.26 1.86
C PRO A 101 -5.75 10.71 1.57
N LEU A 102 -4.53 11.11 1.96
CA LEU A 102 -4.01 12.45 1.72
C LEU A 102 -3.84 12.75 0.23
N ALA A 103 -3.34 11.79 -0.56
CA ALA A 103 -3.22 11.94 -2.01
C ALA A 103 -4.58 12.17 -2.68
N PHE A 104 -5.60 11.40 -2.29
CA PHE A 104 -6.93 11.54 -2.85
C PHE A 104 -7.59 12.87 -2.46
N GLU A 105 -7.42 13.31 -1.21
CA GLU A 105 -7.90 14.62 -0.78
C GLU A 105 -7.15 15.76 -1.49
N ALA A 106 -5.83 15.65 -1.68
CA ALA A 106 -5.05 16.63 -2.45
C ALA A 106 -5.55 16.75 -3.90
N MET A 107 -5.83 15.63 -4.56
CA MET A 107 -6.44 15.64 -5.89
C MET A 107 -7.85 16.25 -5.89
N ALA A 108 -8.64 15.96 -4.86
CA ALA A 108 -9.98 16.53 -4.70
C ALA A 108 -9.93 18.06 -4.52
N LEU A 109 -8.96 18.56 -3.75
CA LEU A 109 -8.69 20.00 -3.60
C LEU A 109 -8.23 20.65 -4.91
N ALA A 110 -7.48 19.93 -5.74
CA ALA A 110 -7.12 20.34 -7.10
C ALA A 110 -8.27 20.21 -8.12
N GLY A 111 -9.51 20.00 -7.66
CA GLY A 111 -10.70 19.93 -8.49
C GLY A 111 -10.99 18.54 -9.09
N ARG A 112 -10.22 17.50 -8.73
CA ARG A 112 -10.38 16.14 -9.26
C ARG A 112 -10.70 15.12 -8.18
N ARG A 113 -11.99 14.81 -7.99
CA ARG A 113 -12.43 13.71 -7.12
C ARG A 113 -12.26 12.36 -7.82
N VAL A 114 -11.37 11.52 -7.31
CA VAL A 114 -11.02 10.21 -7.89
C VAL A 114 -11.73 9.03 -7.22
N TYR A 115 -12.44 9.26 -6.11
CA TYR A 115 -13.17 8.22 -5.36
C TYR A 115 -14.15 7.40 -6.21
N ALA A 116 -14.46 6.19 -5.77
CA ALA A 116 -15.44 5.33 -6.40
C ALA A 116 -16.82 6.01 -6.41
N GLY A 117 -17.35 6.26 -7.62
CA GLY A 117 -18.74 6.71 -7.81
C GLY A 117 -19.75 5.56 -7.69
N GLN A 118 -21.03 5.86 -7.83
CA GLN A 118 -22.12 4.87 -7.70
C GLN A 118 -21.98 3.64 -8.61
N ARG A 119 -21.37 3.80 -9.79
CA ARG A 119 -21.12 2.72 -10.76
C ARG A 119 -19.74 2.05 -10.61
N ALA A 120 -18.95 2.45 -9.62
CA ALA A 120 -17.59 1.97 -9.33
C ALA A 120 -16.70 1.83 -10.59
N GLN A 121 -16.80 2.78 -11.52
CA GLN A 121 -15.99 2.77 -12.74
C GLN A 121 -14.59 3.30 -12.44
N ILE A 122 -13.58 2.45 -12.63
CA ILE A 122 -12.19 2.81 -12.40
C ILE A 122 -11.69 3.65 -13.56
N HIS A 123 -11.29 4.89 -13.27
CA HIS A 123 -10.54 5.71 -14.22
C HIS A 123 -9.04 5.47 -14.01
N TRP A 124 -8.50 4.46 -14.69
CA TRP A 124 -7.14 3.95 -14.49
C TRP A 124 -6.06 5.04 -14.47
N LYS A 125 -6.10 5.99 -15.41
CA LYS A 125 -5.16 7.12 -15.45
C LYS A 125 -5.13 7.91 -14.13
N TRP A 126 -6.30 8.21 -13.57
CA TRP A 126 -6.42 9.02 -12.36
C TRP A 126 -6.13 8.20 -11.10
N LEU A 127 -6.46 6.91 -11.11
CA LEU A 127 -6.12 6.00 -10.02
C LEU A 127 -4.60 5.80 -9.92
N LEU A 128 -3.91 5.62 -11.06
CA LEU A 128 -2.46 5.54 -11.11
C LEU A 128 -1.79 6.85 -10.68
N LEU A 129 -2.34 8.00 -11.09
CA LEU A 129 -1.84 9.31 -10.64
C LEU A 129 -2.02 9.49 -9.13
N ALA A 130 -3.17 9.11 -8.58
CA ALA A 130 -3.41 9.12 -7.14
C ALA A 130 -2.44 8.19 -6.39
N GLY A 131 -2.17 7.02 -6.96
CA GLY A 131 -1.18 6.08 -6.43
C GLY A 131 0.25 6.60 -6.47
N ALA A 132 0.65 7.28 -7.55
CA ALA A 132 1.95 7.94 -7.65
C ALA A 132 2.10 9.04 -6.59
N LEU A 133 1.08 9.90 -6.45
CA LEU A 133 1.06 10.95 -5.43
C LEU A 133 1.10 10.37 -4.02
N ALA A 134 0.35 9.30 -3.76
CA ALA A 134 0.37 8.60 -2.48
C ALA A 134 1.76 8.04 -2.16
N SER A 135 2.47 7.51 -3.16
CA SER A 135 3.84 7.03 -2.98
C SER A 135 4.78 8.17 -2.61
N VAL A 136 4.72 9.32 -3.30
CA VAL A 136 5.52 10.51 -2.95
C VAL A 136 5.24 10.98 -1.52
N ILE A 137 3.96 11.05 -1.11
CA ILE A 137 3.58 11.42 0.25
C ILE A 137 4.11 10.40 1.27
N ASN A 138 4.00 9.11 0.97
CA ASN A 138 4.54 8.04 1.81
C ASN A 138 6.06 8.19 1.95
N SER A 139 6.81 8.26 0.85
CA SER A 139 8.27 8.40 0.87
C SER A 139 8.72 9.63 1.65
N ALA A 140 8.14 10.80 1.37
CA ALA A 140 8.46 12.03 2.11
C ALA A 140 8.16 11.89 3.60
N GLY A 141 7.00 11.33 3.95
CA GLY A 141 6.62 11.08 5.34
C GLY A 141 7.56 10.09 6.03
N GLN A 142 7.93 8.99 5.38
CA GLN A 142 8.88 8.03 5.94
C GLN A 142 10.27 8.66 6.12
N SER A 143 10.75 9.44 5.14
CA SER A 143 12.01 10.17 5.26
C SER A 143 11.99 11.12 6.46
N LEU A 144 10.89 11.84 6.72
CA LEU A 144 10.76 12.70 7.90
C LEU A 144 10.66 11.91 9.21
N VAL A 145 10.00 10.76 9.22
CA VAL A 145 9.94 9.89 10.40
C VAL A 145 11.35 9.38 10.75
N PHE A 146 12.15 9.01 9.76
CA PHE A 146 13.47 8.41 9.95
C PHE A 146 14.65 9.38 9.76
N SER A 147 14.41 10.69 9.59
CA SER A 147 15.43 11.69 9.22
C SER A 147 16.56 11.90 10.25
N GLY A 148 16.51 11.23 11.41
CA GLY A 148 17.57 11.22 12.42
C GLY A 148 18.38 9.93 12.52
N HIS A 149 18.05 8.89 11.73
CA HIS A 149 18.62 7.56 11.90
C HIS A 149 19.26 6.98 10.64
N ILE A 150 18.74 7.29 9.44
CA ILE A 150 19.22 6.70 8.19
C ILE A 150 18.87 7.64 7.02
N LEU A 151 19.77 8.52 6.58
CA LEU A 151 19.67 9.11 5.24
C LEU A 151 21.06 9.10 4.61
N PRO A 152 21.26 8.34 3.51
CA PRO A 152 22.40 8.54 2.62
C PRO A 152 22.34 9.95 2.01
N ASP A 153 23.49 10.50 1.62
CA ASP A 153 23.61 11.82 0.99
C ASP A 153 22.73 12.00 -0.29
N ASP A 154 22.24 10.91 -0.90
CA ASP A 154 21.39 10.89 -2.10
C ASP A 154 19.90 10.59 -1.84
N SER A 155 19.24 11.49 -1.10
CA SER A 155 17.79 11.43 -0.79
C SER A 155 16.86 11.26 -2.02
N VAL A 156 17.24 11.78 -3.19
CA VAL A 156 16.42 11.75 -4.41
C VAL A 156 16.33 10.34 -5.02
N ALA A 157 17.44 9.60 -5.02
CA ALA A 157 17.48 8.26 -5.61
C ALA A 157 16.59 7.28 -4.82
N VAL A 158 16.60 7.38 -3.49
CA VAL A 158 15.77 6.56 -2.61
C VAL A 158 14.28 6.78 -2.87
N VAL A 159 13.84 8.04 -2.96
CA VAL A 159 12.43 8.37 -3.28
C VAL A 159 12.01 7.82 -4.64
N ALA A 160 12.89 7.90 -5.65
CA ALA A 160 12.60 7.36 -6.98
C ALA A 160 12.43 5.83 -6.96
N ILE A 161 13.28 5.12 -6.23
CA ILE A 161 13.20 3.66 -6.09
C ILE A 161 11.90 3.25 -5.39
N TYR A 162 11.52 3.93 -4.30
CA TYR A 162 10.22 3.71 -3.64
C TYR A 162 9.04 3.97 -4.59
N ALA A 163 9.08 5.06 -5.35
CA ALA A 163 8.03 5.41 -6.29
C ALA A 163 7.84 4.34 -7.38
N VAL A 164 8.93 3.80 -7.92
CA VAL A 164 8.87 2.71 -8.90
C VAL A 164 8.31 1.43 -8.26
N GLY A 165 8.81 1.04 -7.09
CA GLY A 165 8.37 -0.15 -6.38
C GLY A 165 6.89 -0.12 -6.00
N ASP A 166 6.40 1.05 -5.58
CA ASP A 166 5.00 1.29 -5.26
C ASP A 166 4.12 1.25 -6.52
N LEU A 167 4.55 1.83 -7.63
CA LEU A 167 3.81 1.77 -8.90
C LEU A 167 3.69 0.33 -9.41
N ILE A 168 4.78 -0.44 -9.38
CA ILE A 168 4.76 -1.86 -9.72
C ILE A 168 3.83 -2.61 -8.77
N GLY A 169 3.93 -2.36 -7.46
CA GLY A 169 3.06 -2.94 -6.45
C GLY A 169 1.58 -2.64 -6.69
N LEU A 170 1.23 -1.39 -7.03
CA LEU A 170 -0.13 -0.99 -7.38
C LEU A 170 -0.65 -1.72 -8.62
N ILE A 171 0.15 -1.79 -9.68
CA ILE A 171 -0.22 -2.50 -10.92
C ILE A 171 -0.39 -4.00 -10.62
N ALA A 172 0.54 -4.62 -9.90
CA ALA A 172 0.47 -6.03 -9.54
C ALA A 172 -0.78 -6.34 -8.69
N THR A 173 -1.05 -5.55 -7.64
CA THR A 173 -2.21 -5.74 -6.78
C THR A 173 -3.53 -5.55 -7.54
N THR A 174 -3.62 -4.56 -8.43
CA THR A 174 -4.81 -4.36 -9.27
C THR A 174 -5.03 -5.52 -10.24
N LEU A 175 -3.98 -6.03 -10.89
CA LEU A 175 -4.04 -7.21 -11.75
C LEU A 175 -4.45 -8.46 -10.98
N ALA A 176 -3.85 -8.70 -9.81
CA ALA A 176 -4.20 -9.82 -8.95
C ALA A 176 -5.67 -9.79 -8.55
N LEU A 177 -6.20 -8.64 -8.14
CA LEU A 177 -7.63 -8.48 -7.82
C LEU A 177 -8.52 -8.71 -9.04
N MET A 178 -8.14 -8.21 -10.21
CA MET A 178 -8.87 -8.47 -11.45
C MET A 178 -8.95 -9.97 -11.77
N LEU A 179 -7.85 -10.70 -11.60
CA LEU A 179 -7.82 -12.15 -11.77
C LEU A 179 -8.72 -12.82 -10.73
N VAL A 180 -8.57 -12.51 -9.44
CA VAL A 180 -9.41 -13.09 -8.37
C VAL A 180 -10.90 -12.88 -8.67
N PHE A 181 -11.33 -11.67 -9.02
CA PHE A 181 -12.73 -11.41 -9.35
C PHE A 181 -13.20 -12.12 -10.62
N ARG A 182 -12.33 -12.25 -11.62
CA ARG A 182 -12.64 -13.04 -12.83
C ARG A 182 -12.88 -14.51 -12.47
N TRP A 183 -12.03 -15.09 -11.63
CA TRP A 183 -12.17 -16.48 -11.19
C TRP A 183 -13.42 -16.69 -10.34
N ILE A 184 -13.70 -15.81 -9.39
CA ILE A 184 -14.94 -15.86 -8.58
C ILE A 184 -16.17 -15.81 -9.50
N ARG A 185 -16.20 -14.91 -10.49
CA ARG A 185 -17.31 -14.81 -11.43
C ARG A 185 -17.49 -16.09 -12.25
N LEU A 186 -16.39 -16.71 -12.70
CA LEU A 186 -16.44 -17.97 -13.44
C LEU A 186 -16.98 -19.11 -12.58
N PHE A 187 -16.56 -19.21 -11.31
CA PHE A 187 -17.05 -20.25 -10.40
C PHE A 187 -18.52 -20.05 -10.03
N LEU A 188 -18.94 -18.82 -9.72
CA LEU A 188 -20.34 -18.52 -9.40
C LEU A 188 -21.28 -18.73 -10.60
N ASN A 189 -20.80 -18.48 -11.82
CA ASN A 189 -21.57 -18.75 -13.04
C ASN A 189 -21.64 -20.24 -13.40
N ARG A 190 -20.71 -21.08 -12.91
CA ARG A 190 -20.76 -22.55 -13.07
C ARG A 190 -21.64 -23.24 -12.03
N ALA A 191 -21.98 -22.56 -10.94
CA ALA A 191 -22.81 -23.08 -9.85
C ALA A 191 -24.31 -22.73 -10.01
N ARG A 192 -24.68 -22.06 -11.11
CA ARG A 192 -26.07 -21.78 -11.54
C ARG A 192 -26.37 -22.59 -12.80
#